data_AF-A0AAV4YBA7-F1
#
_entry.id   AF-A0AAV4YBA7-F1
#
_cell.length_a   1.000
_cell.length_b   1.000
_cell.length_c   1.000
_cell.angle_alpha   90.00
_cell.angle_beta   90.00
_cell.angle_gamma   90.00
#
_symmetry.space_group_name_H-M   'P 1'
#
loop_
_entity.id
_entity.type
_entity.pdbx_description
1 polymer ?
#
loop_
_entity_poly.entity_id
_entity_poly.type
_entity_poly.pdbx_seq_one_letter_code
_entity_poly.pdbx_strand_id
1 'polypeptide(L)'
;GEPEDICISKPCKNGGTCEKKRGRNYKCHCVEGYSGNNCGDITWCKDNDKNICGDNVTCKYDQVIRSGYCFCEKDFYFDAKNKKCQ
;
A
#
# COMPACT_ATOMS: atom_id res chain seq x y z
N GLY A 1 -30.35 4.82 14.04
CA GLY A 1 -28.96 4.49 14.38
C GLY A 1 -28.06 5.26 13.44
N GLU A 2 -27.04 5.93 13.95
CA GLU A 2 -26.04 6.58 13.08
C GLU A 2 -25.35 5.55 12.17
N PRO A 3 -24.92 5.94 10.97
CA PRO A 3 -24.12 5.07 10.13
C PRO A 3 -22.81 4.73 10.84
N GLU A 4 -22.56 3.43 10.97
CA GLU A 4 -21.32 2.84 11.47
C GLU A 4 -20.12 3.55 10.86
N ASP A 5 -19.18 4.00 11.70
CA ASP A 5 -17.96 4.61 11.22
C ASP A 5 -17.07 3.54 10.58
N ILE A 6 -17.10 3.50 9.26
CA ILE A 6 -16.36 2.52 8.47
C ILE A 6 -14.83 2.64 8.66
N CYS A 7 -14.32 3.77 9.16
CA CYS A 7 -12.90 3.92 9.49
C CYS A 7 -12.46 3.07 10.69
N ILE A 8 -13.38 2.60 11.54
CA ILE A 8 -13.08 1.70 12.66
C ILE A 8 -12.49 0.37 12.15
N SER A 9 -12.94 -0.09 10.97
CA SER A 9 -12.42 -1.30 10.33
C SER A 9 -10.98 -1.16 9.79
N LYS A 10 -10.40 0.05 9.85
CA LYS A 10 -9.08 0.40 9.31
C LYS A 10 -8.91 -0.02 7.85
N PRO A 11 -9.76 0.48 6.93
CA PRO A 11 -9.75 0.05 5.53
C PRO A 11 -8.52 0.55 4.75
N CYS A 12 -7.89 1.64 5.18
CA CYS A 12 -6.72 2.22 4.52
C CYS A 12 -5.45 1.44 4.87
N LYS A 13 -4.68 1.05 3.85
CA LYS A 13 -3.43 0.30 3.95
C LYS A 13 -2.22 1.23 3.90
N ASN A 14 -1.05 0.65 4.18
CA ASN A 14 0.27 1.26 3.96
C ASN A 14 0.41 2.69 4.54
N GLY A 15 -0.10 2.89 5.76
CA GLY A 15 0.01 4.17 6.46
C GLY A 15 -0.96 5.26 5.98
N GLY A 16 -1.90 4.94 5.08
CA GLY A 16 -2.94 5.87 4.65
C GLY A 16 -3.89 6.26 5.79
N THR A 17 -4.35 7.51 5.79
CA THR A 17 -5.29 8.03 6.81
C THR A 17 -6.73 7.88 6.32
N CYS A 18 -7.63 7.39 7.18
CA CYS A 18 -9.05 7.24 6.86
C CYS A 18 -9.84 8.49 7.22
N GLU A 19 -10.61 9.00 6.26
CA GLU A 19 -11.58 10.07 6.45
C GLU A 19 -13.00 9.53 6.27
N LYS A 20 -13.80 9.55 7.34
CA LYS A 20 -15.23 9.19 7.28
C LYS A 20 -15.97 10.16 6.36
N LYS A 21 -16.78 9.63 5.45
CA LYS A 21 -17.72 10.41 4.62
C LYS A 21 -19.17 10.08 5.00
N ARG A 22 -20.13 10.74 4.35
CA ARG A 22 -21.56 10.55 4.64
C ARG A 22 -21.98 9.09 4.45
N GLY A 23 -22.72 8.54 5.41
CA GLY A 23 -23.20 7.15 5.38
C GLY A 23 -22.08 6.15 5.64
N ARG A 24 -22.04 5.06 4.87
CA ARG A 24 -21.00 4.02 4.94
C ARG A 24 -19.82 4.28 3.98
N ASN A 25 -19.61 5.54 3.60
CA ASN A 25 -18.53 5.94 2.69
C ASN A 25 -17.31 6.41 3.46
N TYR A 26 -16.14 6.28 2.85
CA TYR A 26 -14.88 6.81 3.34
C TYR A 26 -13.99 7.27 2.19
N LYS A 27 -12.94 8.01 2.53
CA LYS A 27 -11.83 8.31 1.64
C LYS A 27 -10.53 7.98 2.37
N CYS A 28 -9.65 7.24 1.71
CA CYS A 28 -8.28 7.12 2.18
C CYS A 28 -7.43 8.24 1.59
N HIS A 29 -6.64 8.89 2.45
CA HIS A 29 -5.57 9.79 2.05
C HIS A 29 -4.28 8.98 2.06
N CYS A 30 -3.81 8.63 0.86
CA CYS A 30 -2.62 7.80 0.70
C CYS A 30 -1.36 8.61 0.92
N VAL A 31 -0.37 7.98 1.55
CA VAL A 31 0.97 8.51 1.59
C VAL A 31 1.58 8.46 0.19
N GLU A 32 2.57 9.31 -0.04
CA GLU A 32 3.31 9.34 -1.30
C GLU A 32 3.83 7.92 -1.60
N GLY A 33 3.60 7.41 -2.81
CA GLY A 33 4.02 6.07 -3.23
C GLY A 33 2.85 5.11 -3.41
N TYR A 34 1.71 5.39 -2.79
CA TYR A 34 0.52 4.52 -2.83
C TYR A 34 -0.70 5.18 -3.46
N SER A 35 -1.57 4.35 -4.03
CA SER A 35 -2.87 4.77 -4.54
C SER A 35 -3.94 3.68 -4.42
N GLY A 36 -5.08 3.92 -5.07
CA GLY A 36 -6.29 3.10 -4.95
C GLY A 36 -7.16 3.53 -3.77
N ASN A 37 -8.41 3.05 -3.75
CA ASN A 37 -9.41 3.42 -2.74
C ASN A 37 -8.96 3.14 -1.30
N ASN A 38 -8.04 2.18 -1.15
CA ASN A 38 -7.52 1.70 0.12
C ASN A 38 -6.02 1.91 0.28
N CYS A 39 -5.35 2.66 -0.62
CA CYS A 39 -3.89 2.84 -0.59
C CYS A 39 -3.12 1.51 -0.70
N GLY A 40 -3.67 0.55 -1.44
CA GLY A 40 -3.10 -0.78 -1.62
C GLY A 40 -2.10 -0.87 -2.76
N ASP A 41 -2.24 -0.01 -3.76
CA ASP A 41 -1.50 -0.09 -5.01
C ASP A 41 -0.23 0.74 -4.91
N ILE A 42 0.90 0.19 -5.35
CA ILE A 42 2.18 0.91 -5.37
C ILE A 42 2.29 1.64 -6.70
N THR A 43 2.40 2.97 -6.66
CA THR A 43 2.48 3.81 -7.87
C THR A 43 3.90 4.16 -8.23
N TRP A 44 4.78 4.31 -7.25
CA TRP A 44 6.17 4.65 -7.50
C TRP A 44 7.09 4.05 -6.44
N CYS A 45 8.35 3.84 -6.83
CA CYS A 45 9.46 3.49 -5.95
C CYS A 45 10.47 4.65 -6.02
N LYS A 46 10.73 5.39 -4.93
CA LYS A 46 11.78 6.43 -4.89
C LYS A 46 13.04 5.75 -4.40
N ASP A 47 14.15 6.23 -4.91
CA ASP A 47 15.46 5.91 -4.38
C ASP A 47 15.50 6.24 -2.87
N ASN A 48 15.90 5.24 -2.07
CA ASN A 48 16.03 5.22 -0.61
C ASN A 48 14.78 5.02 0.28
N ASP A 49 13.58 4.78 -0.27
CA ASP A 49 12.41 4.42 0.55
C ASP A 49 12.31 2.90 0.80
N LYS A 50 13.11 2.41 1.76
CA LYS A 50 13.08 1.01 2.24
C LYS A 50 11.73 0.56 2.81
N ASN A 51 10.79 1.49 3.02
CA ASN A 51 9.53 1.24 3.72
C ASN A 51 8.38 0.76 2.83
N ILE A 52 8.50 0.78 1.49
CA ILE A 52 7.38 0.41 0.61
C ILE A 52 7.15 -1.11 0.60
N CYS A 53 8.24 -1.85 0.39
CA CYS A 53 8.22 -3.30 0.21
C CYS A 53 8.68 -4.10 1.43
N GLY A 54 9.34 -3.43 2.39
CA GLY A 54 9.90 -4.05 3.59
C GLY A 54 11.34 -4.53 3.40
N ASP A 55 11.87 -5.20 4.43
CA ASP A 55 13.29 -5.53 4.51
C ASP A 55 13.72 -6.58 3.49
N ASN A 56 14.85 -6.32 2.82
CA ASN A 56 15.43 -7.16 1.77
C ASN A 56 14.50 -7.41 0.56
N VAL A 57 13.50 -6.54 0.34
CA VAL A 57 12.62 -6.59 -0.83
C VAL A 57 12.91 -5.42 -1.74
N THR A 58 13.06 -5.69 -3.03
CA THR A 58 13.38 -4.65 -4.01
C THR A 58 12.09 -4.09 -4.61
N CYS A 59 11.93 -2.77 -4.55
CA CYS A 59 10.87 -2.04 -5.24
C CYS A 59 11.36 -1.65 -6.64
N LYS A 60 10.58 -1.96 -7.68
CA LYS A 60 10.84 -1.52 -9.06
C LYS A 60 9.63 -0.82 -9.65
N TYR A 61 9.90 0.18 -10.49
CA TYR A 61 8.87 0.81 -11.30
C TYR A 61 8.81 0.15 -12.68
N ASP A 62 7.64 -0.35 -13.04
CA ASP A 62 7.35 -0.84 -14.38
C ASP A 62 6.80 0.30 -15.24
N GLN A 63 7.56 0.68 -16.27
CA GLN A 63 7.17 1.75 -17.19
C GLN A 63 6.04 1.34 -18.15
N VAL A 64 5.88 0.03 -18.41
CA VAL A 64 4.86 -0.51 -19.31
C VAL A 64 3.48 -0.39 -18.67
N ILE A 65 3.35 -0.75 -17.40
CA ILE A 65 2.09 -0.66 -16.66
C ILE A 65 1.97 0.60 -15.78
N ARG A 66 2.99 1.47 -15.79
CA ARG A 66 3.09 2.70 -14.98
C ARG A 66 2.80 2.47 -13.49
N SER A 67 3.37 1.41 -12.94
CA SER A 67 3.13 0.99 -11.55
C SER A 67 4.42 0.55 -10.88
N GLY A 68 4.54 0.79 -9.58
CA GLY A 68 5.55 0.15 -8.75
C GLY A 68 5.14 -1.27 -8.39
N TYR A 69 6.12 -2.15 -8.18
CA TYR A 69 5.92 -3.49 -7.65
C TYR A 69 7.11 -3.91 -6.79
N CYS A 70 6.83 -4.80 -5.83
CA CYS A 70 7.83 -5.42 -4.99
C CYS A 70 8.20 -6.79 -5.57
N PHE A 71 9.49 -7.10 -5.66
CA PHE A 71 9.95 -8.41 -6.07
C PHE A 71 11.16 -8.84 -5.23
N CYS A 72 11.33 -10.14 -5.11
CA CYS A 72 12.49 -10.74 -4.47
C CYS A 72 13.56 -11.06 -5.50
N GLU A 73 14.82 -10.94 -5.08
CA GLU A 73 15.94 -11.42 -5.89
C GLU A 73 15.89 -12.95 -6.00
N LYS A 74 16.70 -13.48 -6.93
CA LYS A 74 16.67 -14.89 -7.30
C LYS A 74 16.74 -15.79 -6.07
N ASP A 75 15.95 -16.86 -6.12
CA ASP A 75 15.82 -17.91 -5.10
C ASP A 75 15.02 -17.55 -3.84
N PHE A 76 14.46 -16.33 -3.77
CA PHE A 76 13.56 -15.93 -2.69
C PHE A 76 12.12 -15.68 -3.18
N TYR A 77 11.14 -15.98 -2.34
CA TYR A 77 9.73 -15.64 -2.57
C TYR A 77 9.28 -14.50 -1.65
N PHE A 78 8.34 -13.69 -2.13
CA PHE A 78 7.82 -12.57 -1.35
C PHE A 78 6.77 -13.07 -0.35
N ASP A 79 7.09 -13.00 0.94
CA ASP A 79 6.13 -13.20 2.01
C ASP A 79 5.34 -11.90 2.23
N ALA A 80 4.14 -11.85 1.65
CA ALA A 80 3.25 -10.70 1.76
C ALA A 80 2.77 -10.41 3.20
N LYS A 81 2.78 -11.41 4.10
CA LYS A 81 2.36 -11.24 5.50
C LYS A 81 3.43 -10.50 6.29
N ASN A 82 4.69 -10.89 6.10
CA ASN A 82 5.82 -10.33 6.82
C ASN A 82 6.57 -9.23 6.03
N LYS A 83 6.13 -8.95 4.79
CA LYS A 83 6.76 -7.99 3.87
C LYS A 83 8.28 -8.19 3.75
N LYS A 84 8.69 -9.45 3.53
CA LYS A 84 10.11 -9.82 3.41
C LYS A 84 10.32 -10.91 2.37
N CYS A 85 11.53 -10.99 1.83
CA CYS A 85 11.95 -12.11 1.02
C CYS A 85 12.34 -13.30 1.92
N GLN A 86 11.88 -14.50 1.56
CA GLN A 86 12.13 -15.77 2.25
C GLN A 86 12.66 -16.83 1.30
#